data_AF-A0A9W8YKW0-F1
#
_entry.id   AF-A0A9W8YKW0-F1
#
_cell.length_a   1.000
_cell.length_b   1.000
_cell.length_c   1.000
_cell.angle_alpha   90.00
_cell.angle_beta   90.00
_cell.angle_gamma   90.00
#
_symmetry.space_group_name_H-M   'P 1'
#
loop_
_entity.id
_entity.type
_entity.pdbx_description
1 polymer ?
#
loop_
_entity_poly.entity_id
_entity_poly.type
_entity_poly.pdbx_seq_one_letter_code
_entity_poly.pdbx_strand_id
1 'polypeptide(L)'
;MAAESKPPCPPFTEETARIKVKAAQDAWNTRNPAHVKMAYTPDSLWRNRDQFFQGRDAIEKFLTYKWSKENGYRLRKELFCFNENKIAVQFWYEWHDEQGQWWRSYGLEDWTFAENGLMKKRQNSTNDVRILDSQRWFREGVDVNSVDIGDEHW
;
A
#
# COMPACT_ATOMS: atom_id res chain seq x y z
N MET A 1 -21.89 -19.92 7.45
CA MET A 1 -21.14 -18.70 7.06
C MET A 1 -19.70 -19.15 6.86
N ALA A 2 -19.18 -19.16 5.63
CA ALA A 2 -17.76 -19.47 5.43
C ALA A 2 -16.94 -18.41 6.19
N ALA A 3 -15.95 -18.85 6.97
CA ALA A 3 -15.04 -17.92 7.64
C ALA A 3 -14.32 -17.08 6.57
N GLU A 4 -14.36 -15.76 6.70
CA GLU A 4 -13.71 -14.83 5.77
C GLU A 4 -12.21 -15.13 5.69
N SER A 5 -11.67 -15.32 4.48
CA SER A 5 -10.25 -15.57 4.25
C SER A 5 -9.72 -14.81 3.04
N LYS A 6 -8.41 -14.52 3.07
CA LYS A 6 -7.72 -13.79 2.01
C LYS A 6 -6.34 -14.43 1.79
N PRO A 7 -6.23 -15.53 1.03
CA PRO A 7 -4.93 -16.13 0.73
C PRO A 7 -4.03 -15.17 -0.07
N PRO A 8 -2.69 -15.32 -0.03
CA PRO A 8 -1.94 -16.27 0.80
C PRO A 8 -2.08 -16.01 2.31
N CYS A 9 -2.10 -17.08 3.10
CA CYS A 9 -2.17 -17.05 4.56
C CYS A 9 -0.79 -17.32 5.18
N PRO A 10 -0.48 -16.78 6.36
CA PRO A 10 0.76 -17.07 7.06
C PRO A 10 0.80 -18.52 7.60
N PRO A 11 1.99 -19.08 7.90
CA PRO A 11 3.31 -18.46 7.75
C PRO A 11 3.71 -18.29 6.28
N PHE A 12 4.33 -17.16 5.96
CA PHE A 12 4.74 -16.86 4.59
C PHE A 12 6.07 -17.52 4.23
N THR A 13 6.15 -17.99 3.00
CA THR A 13 7.39 -18.17 2.24
C THR A 13 7.73 -16.88 1.49
N GLU A 14 8.93 -16.77 0.94
CA GLU A 14 9.30 -15.63 0.11
C GLU A 14 8.34 -15.44 -1.07
N GLU A 15 8.03 -16.53 -1.78
CA GLU A 15 7.09 -16.53 -2.91
C GLU A 15 5.71 -16.00 -2.49
N THR A 16 5.14 -16.56 -1.42
CA THR A 16 3.80 -16.16 -0.95
C THR A 16 3.79 -14.73 -0.37
N ALA A 17 4.89 -14.27 0.24
CA ALA A 17 5.04 -12.89 0.67
C ALA A 17 5.08 -11.94 -0.53
N ARG A 18 5.82 -12.25 -1.61
CA ARG A 18 5.84 -11.45 -2.84
C ARG A 18 4.46 -11.37 -3.48
N ILE A 19 3.74 -12.50 -3.58
CA ILE A 19 2.34 -12.54 -4.04
C ILE A 19 1.46 -11.63 -3.17
N LYS A 20 1.62 -11.68 -1.85
CA LYS A 20 0.85 -10.84 -0.92
C LYS A 20 1.10 -9.35 -1.12
N VAL A 21 2.37 -8.96 -1.32
CA VAL A 21 2.77 -7.58 -1.58
C VAL A 21 2.18 -7.07 -2.90
N LYS A 22 2.27 -7.86 -3.97
CA LYS A 22 1.73 -7.46 -5.29
C LYS A 22 0.19 -7.43 -5.29
N ALA A 23 -0.47 -8.37 -4.64
CA ALA A 23 -1.93 -8.31 -4.47
C ALA A 23 -2.38 -7.04 -3.71
N ALA A 24 -1.62 -6.61 -2.69
CA ALA A 24 -1.87 -5.35 -2.01
C ALA A 24 -1.59 -4.13 -2.91
N GLN A 25 -0.51 -4.15 -3.69
CA GLN A 25 -0.21 -3.10 -4.68
C GLN A 25 -1.39 -2.92 -5.65
N ASP A 26 -1.86 -4.01 -6.25
CA ASP A 26 -2.93 -4.00 -7.25
C ASP A 26 -4.24 -3.48 -6.64
N ALA A 27 -4.60 -3.96 -5.43
CA ALA A 27 -5.77 -3.47 -4.72
C ALA A 27 -5.69 -1.97 -4.46
N TRP A 28 -4.55 -1.44 -4.02
CA TRP A 28 -4.38 0.00 -3.77
C TRP A 28 -4.39 0.82 -5.06
N ASN A 29 -3.89 0.30 -6.18
CA ASN A 29 -3.95 0.96 -7.49
C ASN A 29 -5.38 1.07 -8.05
N THR A 30 -6.34 0.26 -7.57
CA THR A 30 -7.77 0.49 -7.88
C THR A 30 -8.30 1.79 -7.32
N ARG A 31 -7.68 2.33 -6.25
CA ARG A 31 -8.14 3.49 -5.49
C ARG A 31 -9.60 3.36 -5.03
N ASN A 32 -10.03 2.14 -4.75
CA ASN A 32 -11.38 1.82 -4.29
C ASN A 32 -11.35 1.50 -2.77
N PRO A 33 -11.80 2.42 -1.89
CA PRO A 33 -11.79 2.24 -0.44
C PRO A 33 -12.54 0.99 0.02
N ALA A 34 -13.72 0.74 -0.55
CA ALA A 34 -14.58 -0.39 -0.20
C ALA A 34 -13.93 -1.74 -0.57
N HIS A 35 -13.16 -1.78 -1.65
CA HIS A 35 -12.40 -2.97 -2.04
C HIS A 35 -11.17 -3.17 -1.16
N VAL A 36 -10.38 -2.10 -0.94
CA VAL A 36 -9.11 -2.18 -0.19
C VAL A 36 -9.34 -2.53 1.26
N LYS A 37 -10.39 -2.00 1.92
CA LYS A 37 -10.68 -2.29 3.33
C LYS A 37 -10.90 -3.79 3.62
N MET A 38 -11.31 -4.57 2.61
CA MET A 38 -11.58 -6.01 2.75
C MET A 38 -10.30 -6.86 2.90
N ALA A 39 -9.11 -6.28 2.71
CA ALA A 39 -7.84 -6.95 3.02
C ALA A 39 -7.48 -6.93 4.52
N TYR A 40 -8.25 -6.20 5.34
CA TYR A 40 -7.96 -5.96 6.75
C TYR A 40 -8.99 -6.65 7.64
N THR A 41 -8.62 -7.04 8.86
CA THR A 41 -9.60 -7.56 9.84
C THR A 41 -10.63 -6.47 10.22
N PRO A 42 -11.84 -6.83 10.69
CA PRO A 42 -12.85 -5.85 11.12
C PRO A 42 -12.35 -4.85 12.16
N ASP A 43 -11.38 -5.27 12.99
CA ASP A 43 -10.77 -4.55 14.11
C ASP A 43 -9.30 -4.12 13.83
N SER A 44 -8.88 -4.12 12.57
CA SER A 44 -7.48 -3.88 12.18
C SER A 44 -6.94 -2.54 12.69
N LEU A 45 -5.72 -2.55 13.25
CA LEU A 45 -5.07 -1.38 13.84
C LEU A 45 -4.14 -0.70 12.84
N TRP A 46 -4.36 0.58 12.57
CA TRP A 46 -3.53 1.37 11.67
C TRP A 46 -2.82 2.50 12.38
N ARG A 47 -1.56 2.68 12.00
CA ARG A 47 -0.89 3.99 12.02
C ARG A 47 -0.54 4.36 10.59
N ASN A 48 -0.99 5.52 10.14
CA ASN A 48 -0.57 6.09 8.87
C ASN A 48 0.02 7.47 9.11
N ARG A 49 1.35 7.58 8.96
CA ARG A 49 2.13 8.76 9.39
C ARG A 49 1.88 9.05 10.88
N ASP A 50 1.22 10.14 11.19
CA ASP A 50 0.85 10.63 12.52
C ASP A 50 -0.58 10.27 12.94
N GLN A 51 -1.36 9.62 12.08
CA GLN A 51 -2.76 9.28 12.34
C GLN A 51 -2.91 7.83 12.82
N PHE A 52 -3.72 7.63 13.87
CA PHE A 52 -4.01 6.33 14.46
C PHE A 52 -5.51 6.06 14.42
N PHE A 53 -5.90 4.90 13.94
CA PHE A 53 -7.32 4.51 13.84
C PHE A 53 -7.48 3.00 13.75
N GLN A 54 -8.72 2.54 13.95
CA GLN A 54 -9.05 1.12 14.03
C GLN A 54 -10.30 0.78 13.21
N GLY A 55 -10.23 -0.36 12.53
CA GLY A 55 -11.37 -1.02 11.90
C GLY A 55 -11.68 -0.57 10.48
N ARG A 56 -12.46 -1.40 9.77
CA ARG A 56 -12.73 -1.25 8.33
C ARG A 56 -13.37 0.08 7.97
N ASP A 57 -14.29 0.58 8.79
CA ASP A 57 -15.00 1.83 8.50
C ASP A 57 -14.07 3.04 8.63
N ALA A 58 -13.17 3.04 9.62
CA ALA A 58 -12.16 4.08 9.76
C ALA A 58 -11.13 4.02 8.62
N ILE A 59 -10.73 2.80 8.21
CA ILE A 59 -9.86 2.59 7.05
C ILE A 59 -10.51 3.12 5.77
N GLU A 60 -11.79 2.81 5.52
CA GLU A 60 -12.51 3.28 4.34
C GLU A 60 -12.62 4.81 4.32
N LYS A 61 -12.94 5.42 5.46
CA LYS A 61 -13.01 6.87 5.60
C LYS A 61 -11.64 7.51 5.31
N PHE A 62 -10.57 6.96 5.86
CA PHE A 62 -9.21 7.43 5.60
C PHE A 62 -8.84 7.33 4.12
N LEU A 63 -9.11 6.18 3.48
CA LEU A 63 -8.77 5.95 2.07
C LEU A 63 -9.60 6.83 1.12
N THR A 64 -10.87 7.05 1.44
CA THR A 64 -11.74 7.99 0.72
C THR A 64 -11.15 9.39 0.74
N TYR A 65 -10.72 9.86 1.92
CA TYR A 65 -10.07 11.17 2.04
C TYR A 65 -8.74 11.22 1.29
N LYS A 66 -7.87 10.20 1.46
CA LYS A 66 -6.57 10.11 0.78
C LYS A 66 -6.71 10.30 -0.74
N TRP A 67 -7.59 9.53 -1.38
CA TRP A 67 -7.74 9.58 -2.84
C TRP A 67 -8.62 10.73 -3.34
N SER A 68 -9.25 11.51 -2.46
CA SER A 68 -9.81 12.82 -2.82
C SER A 68 -8.73 13.89 -3.01
N LYS A 69 -7.54 13.68 -2.44
CA LYS A 69 -6.41 14.61 -2.49
C LYS A 69 -5.29 14.15 -3.41
N GLU A 70 -5.00 12.86 -3.40
CA GLU A 70 -3.89 12.28 -4.16
C GLU A 70 -4.34 11.87 -5.58
N ASN A 71 -4.49 12.85 -6.46
CA ASN A 71 -4.91 12.64 -7.84
C ASN A 71 -3.81 11.94 -8.65
N GLY A 72 -4.20 11.22 -9.70
CA GLY A 72 -3.23 10.50 -10.55
C GLY A 72 -2.44 9.39 -9.83
N TYR A 73 -2.85 8.99 -8.61
CA TYR A 73 -2.17 8.00 -7.77
C TYR A 73 -1.82 6.72 -8.52
N ARG A 74 -0.52 6.37 -8.54
CA ARG A 74 0.02 5.10 -9.01
C ARG A 74 1.14 4.64 -8.09
N LEU A 75 1.09 3.37 -7.69
CA LEU A 75 1.90 2.79 -6.63
C LEU A 75 2.67 1.56 -7.12
N ARG A 76 3.92 1.45 -6.69
CA ARG A 76 4.72 0.22 -6.69
C ARG A 76 5.07 -0.16 -5.26
N LYS A 77 4.88 -1.42 -4.89
CA LYS A 77 5.33 -2.02 -3.64
C LYS A 77 6.34 -3.13 -3.93
N GLU A 78 7.37 -3.23 -3.11
CA GLU A 78 8.36 -4.30 -3.14
C GLU A 78 8.52 -4.92 -1.76
N LEU A 79 8.70 -6.24 -1.74
CA LEU A 79 8.97 -6.98 -0.51
C LEU A 79 10.36 -6.57 -0.01
N PHE A 80 10.44 -6.07 1.22
CA PHE A 80 11.72 -5.80 1.89
C PHE A 80 12.19 -7.04 2.67
N CYS A 81 11.35 -7.55 3.57
CA CYS A 81 11.58 -8.82 4.27
C CYS A 81 10.26 -9.40 4.81
N PHE A 82 10.30 -10.63 5.30
CA PHE A 82 9.16 -11.28 5.94
C PHE A 82 9.63 -12.17 7.09
N ASN A 83 8.73 -12.43 8.04
CA ASN A 83 8.94 -13.39 9.12
C ASN A 83 7.59 -13.91 9.62
N GLU A 84 7.35 -15.22 9.49
CA GLU A 84 6.10 -15.89 9.87
C GLU A 84 4.85 -15.18 9.32
N ASN A 85 4.15 -14.42 10.17
CA ASN A 85 2.94 -13.67 9.83
C ASN A 85 3.16 -12.17 9.62
N LYS A 86 4.40 -11.76 9.43
CA LYS A 86 4.78 -10.36 9.22
C LYS A 86 5.45 -10.16 7.88
N ILE A 87 5.16 -9.03 7.24
CA ILE A 87 5.80 -8.61 6.00
C ILE A 87 6.19 -7.14 6.16
N ALA A 88 7.45 -6.82 5.88
CA ALA A 88 7.93 -5.46 5.71
C ALA A 88 8.01 -5.13 4.21
N VAL A 89 7.55 -3.93 3.86
CA VAL A 89 7.37 -3.50 2.48
C VAL A 89 7.97 -2.12 2.30
N GLN A 90 8.72 -1.94 1.22
CA GLN A 90 9.03 -0.61 0.71
C GLN A 90 8.15 -0.28 -0.47
N PHE A 91 7.84 0.99 -0.66
CA PHE A 91 6.97 1.41 -1.73
C PHE A 91 7.20 2.84 -2.16
N TRP A 92 6.77 3.11 -3.39
CA TRP A 92 6.77 4.44 -4.00
C TRP A 92 5.43 4.66 -4.66
N TYR A 93 4.87 5.85 -4.50
CA TYR A 93 3.73 6.25 -5.31
C TYR A 93 3.89 7.67 -5.81
N GLU A 94 3.35 7.94 -6.99
CA GLU A 94 3.31 9.27 -7.59
C GLU A 94 1.87 9.75 -7.66
N TRP A 95 1.67 11.03 -7.38
CA TRP A 95 0.37 11.68 -7.38
C TRP A 95 0.55 13.18 -7.60
N HIS A 96 -0.52 13.90 -7.91
CA HIS A 96 -0.51 15.35 -7.94
C HIS A 96 -1.64 15.93 -7.09
N ASP A 97 -1.40 17.10 -6.52
CA ASP A 97 -2.43 17.83 -5.79
C ASP A 97 -3.40 18.56 -6.73
N GLU A 98 -4.35 19.30 -6.13
CA GLU A 98 -5.37 20.08 -6.83
C GLU A 98 -4.78 21.22 -7.68
N GLN A 99 -3.53 21.63 -7.42
CA GLN A 99 -2.81 22.66 -8.18
C GLN A 99 -1.97 22.06 -9.31
N GLY A 100 -1.99 20.73 -9.47
CA GLY A 100 -1.21 20.01 -10.48
C GLY A 100 0.26 19.83 -10.11
N GLN A 101 0.66 20.14 -8.88
CA GLN A 101 2.02 19.86 -8.42
C GLN A 101 2.17 18.36 -8.16
N TRP A 102 3.13 17.73 -8.83
CA TRP A 102 3.45 16.31 -8.67
C TRP A 102 4.34 16.03 -7.46
N TRP A 103 4.09 14.89 -6.85
CA TRP A 103 4.78 14.39 -5.67
C TRP A 103 5.16 12.94 -5.90
N ARG A 104 6.34 12.56 -5.42
CA ARG A 104 6.72 11.16 -5.22
C ARG A 104 6.82 10.91 -3.74
N SER A 105 6.03 9.96 -3.29
CA SER A 105 5.99 9.52 -1.90
C SER A 105 6.83 8.27 -1.75
N TYR A 106 7.80 8.30 -0.83
CA TYR A 106 8.66 7.18 -0.45
C TYR A 106 8.16 6.65 0.89
N GLY A 107 7.97 5.35 1.02
CA GLY A 107 7.47 4.80 2.28
C GLY A 107 7.86 3.37 2.60
N LEU A 108 7.70 3.08 3.88
CA LEU A 108 7.89 1.77 4.50
C LEU A 108 6.62 1.38 5.25
N GLU A 109 6.20 0.13 5.08
CA GLU A 109 5.08 -0.45 5.82
C GLU A 109 5.50 -1.73 6.55
N ASP A 110 5.02 -1.88 7.79
CA ASP A 110 5.00 -3.15 8.54
C ASP A 110 3.56 -3.66 8.56
N TRP A 111 3.38 -4.89 8.10
CA TRP A 111 2.13 -5.62 8.10
C TRP A 111 2.21 -6.82 9.05
N THR A 112 1.19 -6.98 9.91
CA THR A 112 0.98 -8.22 10.66
C THR A 112 -0.37 -8.83 10.29
N PHE A 113 -0.37 -10.12 10.00
CA PHE A 113 -1.54 -10.86 9.51
C PHE A 113 -2.15 -11.80 10.57
N ALA A 114 -3.46 -12.01 10.47
CA ALA A 114 -4.17 -13.10 11.13
C ALA A 114 -4.04 -14.40 10.31
N GLU A 115 -4.39 -15.53 10.92
CA GLU A 115 -4.28 -16.86 10.29
C GLU A 115 -5.10 -17.00 9.00
N ASN A 116 -6.21 -16.26 8.89
CA ASN A 116 -7.04 -16.24 7.70
C ASN A 116 -6.50 -15.33 6.57
N GLY A 117 -5.29 -14.78 6.73
CA GLY A 117 -4.61 -13.95 5.74
C GLY A 117 -5.08 -12.49 5.68
N LEU A 118 -6.00 -12.07 6.55
CA LEU A 118 -6.36 -10.65 6.71
C LEU A 118 -5.32 -9.91 7.53
N MET A 119 -5.07 -8.64 7.19
CA MET A 119 -4.10 -7.81 7.90
C MET A 119 -4.73 -7.22 9.18
N LYS A 120 -4.21 -7.61 10.35
CA LYS A 120 -4.69 -7.12 11.66
C LYS A 120 -3.96 -5.88 12.17
N LYS A 121 -2.78 -5.58 11.62
CA LYS A 121 -2.02 -4.36 11.92
C LYS A 121 -1.29 -3.85 10.68
N ARG A 122 -1.36 -2.54 10.44
CA ARG A 122 -0.58 -1.81 9.43
C ARG A 122 0.10 -0.60 10.07
N GLN A 123 1.41 -0.50 9.93
CA GLN A 123 2.18 0.69 10.31
C GLN A 123 2.80 1.25 9.06
N ASN A 124 2.57 2.53 8.76
CA ASN A 124 3.08 3.19 7.57
C ASN A 124 3.84 4.48 7.92
N SER A 125 5.08 4.58 7.45
CA SER A 125 5.86 5.81 7.45
C SER A 125 6.10 6.23 6.00
N THR A 126 5.79 7.48 5.65
CA THR A 126 5.87 7.97 4.28
C THR A 126 6.28 9.44 4.28
N ASN A 127 7.14 9.83 3.35
CA ASN A 127 7.56 11.21 3.12
C ASN A 127 7.37 11.56 1.64
N ASP A 128 7.01 12.82 1.37
CA ASP A 128 6.70 13.30 0.02
C ASP A 128 7.83 14.20 -0.48
N VAL A 129 8.28 13.92 -1.70
CA VAL A 129 9.27 14.72 -2.42
C VAL A 129 8.60 15.37 -3.61
N ARG A 130 8.77 16.68 -3.73
CA ARG A 130 8.26 17.45 -4.87
C ARG A 130 9.00 17.02 -6.14
N ILE A 131 8.27 16.73 -7.22
CA ILE A 131 8.86 16.37 -8.52
C ILE A 131 8.25 17.18 -9.65
N LEU A 132 8.99 17.35 -10.74
CA LEU A 132 8.48 17.84 -12.02
C LEU A 132 7.76 16.70 -12.76
N ASP A 133 6.84 17.05 -13.67
CA ASP A 133 6.21 16.02 -14.52
C ASP A 133 7.25 15.22 -15.30
N SER A 134 8.33 15.85 -15.77
CA SER A 134 9.45 15.19 -16.49
C SER A 134 10.15 14.10 -15.67
N GLN A 135 10.13 14.19 -14.34
CA GLN A 135 10.79 13.26 -13.44
C GLN A 135 9.94 12.02 -13.11
N ARG A 136 8.67 11.99 -13.52
CA ARG A 136 7.73 10.90 -13.21
C ARG A 136 8.13 9.57 -13.81
N TRP A 137 7.98 8.52 -13.00
CA TRP A 137 8.16 7.13 -13.39
C TRP A 137 6.85 6.48 -13.81
N PHE A 138 5.77 6.74 -13.07
CA PHE A 138 4.50 6.06 -13.21
C PHE A 138 3.56 6.91 -14.10
N ARG A 139 3.91 7.01 -15.39
CA ARG A 139 3.04 7.64 -16.39
C ARG A 139 1.92 6.70 -16.81
N GLU A 140 0.90 7.26 -17.46
CA GLU A 140 -0.15 6.45 -18.07
C GLU A 140 0.45 5.48 -19.11
N GLY A 141 -0.10 4.26 -19.18
CA GLY A 141 0.43 3.19 -20.03
C GLY A 141 1.70 2.49 -19.52
N VAL A 142 2.37 3.02 -18.48
CA VAL A 142 3.58 2.39 -17.92
C VAL A 142 3.21 1.31 -16.90
N ASP A 143 3.74 0.10 -17.08
CA ASP A 143 3.70 -0.93 -16.03
C ASP A 143 4.63 -0.53 -14.89
N VAL A 144 4.05 -0.31 -13.70
CA VAL A 144 4.80 0.11 -12.51
C VAL A 144 5.86 -0.92 -12.09
N ASN A 145 5.69 -2.20 -12.44
CA ASN A 145 6.64 -3.25 -12.09
C ASN A 145 7.87 -3.30 -13.01
N SER A 146 7.79 -2.73 -14.22
CA SER A 146 8.90 -2.74 -15.19
C SER A 146 9.75 -1.48 -15.16
N VAL A 147 9.34 -0.45 -14.43
CA VAL A 147 10.11 0.77 -14.23
C VAL A 147 11.46 0.44 -13.59
N ASP A 148 12.54 0.94 -14.17
CA ASP A 148 13.85 0.92 -13.54
C ASP A 148 13.94 2.03 -12.49
N ILE A 149 14.22 1.64 -11.23
CA ILE A 149 14.37 2.56 -10.09
C ILE A 149 15.83 2.45 -9.66
N GLY A 150 16.59 3.54 -9.81
CA GLY A 150 18.01 3.58 -9.47
C GLY A 150 18.27 3.37 -7.98
N ASP A 151 19.45 2.83 -7.65
CA ASP A 151 19.90 2.47 -6.29
C ASP A 151 19.76 3.63 -5.28
N GLU A 152 19.86 4.89 -5.73
CA GLU A 152 19.67 6.08 -4.91
C GLU A 152 18.24 6.25 -4.36
N HIS A 153 17.31 5.42 -4.81
CA HIS A 153 15.90 5.46 -4.45
C HIS A 153 15.41 4.22 -3.68
N TRP A 154 16.31 3.26 -3.40
CA TRP A 154 16.03 2.01 -2.68
C TRP A 154 16.18 2.11 -1.16
#